data_AF-A0A7S4HG45-F1
#
_entry.id   AF-A0A7S4HG45-F1
#
_cell.length_a   1.000
_cell.length_b   1.000
_cell.length_c   1.000
_cell.angle_alpha   90.00
_cell.angle_beta   90.00
_cell.angle_gamma   90.00
#
_symmetry.space_group_name_H-M   'P 1'
#
loop_
_entity.id
_entity.type
_entity.pdbx_description
1 polymer ?
#
loop_
_entity_poly.entity_id
_entity_poly.type
_entity_poly.pdbx_seq_one_letter_code
_entity_poly.pdbx_strand_id
1 'polypeptide(L)'
;QHQRKGYGKLLIDTAYQITIREGKVGSPEKPLSDLGQLSFRSYWTQILLQALSAHRGNLSIGDISSMTAIKTEDIISTLQSLNLIKFWKGQHVISVSPKIVDEHLRANGRSSLRCNPQHLTWQPPPQQ
;
A
#
# COMPACT_ATOMS: atom_id res chain seq x y z
N GLN A 1 -7.36 -17.94 -19.94
CA GLN A 1 -6.19 -17.16 -19.45
C GLN A 1 -6.66 -15.82 -18.85
N HIS A 2 -6.29 -15.52 -17.60
CA HIS A 2 -6.73 -14.30 -16.87
C HIS A 2 -5.60 -13.48 -16.22
N GLN A 3 -4.33 -13.87 -16.40
CA GLN A 3 -3.18 -13.12 -15.90
C GLN A 3 -3.05 -11.76 -16.59
N ARG A 4 -2.44 -10.77 -15.91
CA ARG A 4 -2.22 -9.39 -16.39
C ARG A 4 -3.48 -8.56 -16.69
N LYS A 5 -4.68 -9.05 -16.35
CA LYS A 5 -5.95 -8.31 -16.45
C LYS A 5 -6.29 -7.44 -15.23
N GLY A 6 -5.39 -7.31 -14.26
CA GLY A 6 -5.59 -6.52 -13.04
C GLY A 6 -6.27 -7.26 -11.88
N TYR A 7 -6.79 -8.48 -12.09
CA TYR A 7 -7.47 -9.25 -11.04
C TYR A 7 -6.61 -9.55 -9.82
N GLY A 8 -5.29 -9.79 -9.98
CA GLY A 8 -4.40 -10.00 -8.84
C GLY A 8 -4.37 -8.80 -7.90
N LYS A 9 -4.33 -7.58 -8.45
CA LYS A 9 -4.33 -6.35 -7.68
C LYS A 9 -5.70 -6.08 -7.03
N LEU A 10 -6.79 -6.45 -7.69
CA LEU A 10 -8.14 -6.41 -7.10
C LEU A 10 -8.26 -7.35 -5.89
N LEU A 11 -7.73 -8.57 -5.98
CA LEU A 11 -7.74 -9.53 -4.86
C LEU A 11 -6.93 -9.01 -3.67
N ILE A 12 -5.75 -8.44 -3.94
CA ILE A 12 -4.91 -7.80 -2.92
C ILE A 12 -5.67 -6.63 -2.27
N ASP A 13 -6.29 -5.77 -3.06
CA ASP A 13 -7.05 -4.62 -2.54
C ASP A 13 -8.22 -5.07 -1.65
N THR A 14 -8.98 -6.08 -2.08
CA THR A 14 -10.07 -6.66 -1.27
C THR A 14 -9.55 -7.23 0.05
N ALA A 15 -8.41 -7.94 0.03
CA ALA A 15 -7.81 -8.47 1.26
C ALA A 15 -7.42 -7.35 2.23
N TYR A 16 -6.84 -6.25 1.74
CA TYR A 16 -6.53 -5.09 2.59
C TYR A 16 -7.79 -4.38 3.09
N GLN A 17 -8.85 -4.27 2.30
CA GLN A 17 -10.14 -3.71 2.78
C GLN A 17 -10.73 -4.52 3.94
N ILE A 18 -10.58 -5.85 3.93
CA ILE A 18 -10.98 -6.71 5.04
C ILE A 18 -10.10 -6.42 6.26
N THR A 19 -8.78 -6.42 6.11
CA THR A 19 -7.82 -6.13 7.21
C THR A 19 -8.07 -4.77 7.86
N ILE A 20 -8.38 -3.74 7.06
CA ILE A 20 -8.74 -2.40 7.55
C ILE A 20 -10.01 -2.46 8.41
N ARG A 21 -11.02 -3.23 7.99
CA ARG A 21 -12.27 -3.40 8.76
C ARG A 21 -12.10 -4.20 10.04
N GLU A 22 -11.13 -5.12 10.06
CA GLU A 22 -10.74 -5.81 11.29
C GLU A 22 -9.95 -4.91 12.25
N GLY A 23 -9.53 -3.71 11.82
CA GLY A 23 -8.68 -2.84 12.61
C GLY A 23 -7.27 -3.40 12.82
N LYS A 24 -6.81 -4.27 11.91
CA LYS A 24 -5.50 -4.93 11.98
C LYS A 24 -4.53 -4.34 10.98
N VAL A 25 -3.26 -4.69 11.12
CA VAL A 25 -2.20 -4.46 10.11
C VAL A 25 -1.73 -5.80 9.58
N GLY A 26 -1.57 -5.90 8.26
CA GLY A 26 -1.33 -7.15 7.55
C GLY A 26 -0.18 -7.05 6.56
N SER A 27 0.47 -8.19 6.36
CA SER A 27 1.49 -8.43 5.34
C SER A 27 1.21 -9.80 4.73
N PRO A 28 1.49 -10.01 3.42
CA PRO A 28 1.32 -11.31 2.80
C PRO A 28 2.12 -12.41 3.51
N GLU A 29 1.58 -13.63 3.49
CA GLU A 29 2.30 -14.81 3.95
C GLU A 29 3.51 -15.08 3.03
N LYS A 30 4.63 -15.44 3.66
CA LYS A 30 5.92 -15.66 2.99
C LYS A 30 6.23 -17.17 2.97
N PRO A 31 6.86 -17.71 1.90
CA PRO A 31 7.38 -17.00 0.72
C PRO A 31 6.30 -16.70 -0.32
N LEU A 32 6.39 -15.50 -0.93
CA LEU A 32 5.59 -15.12 -2.08
C LEU A 32 6.23 -15.61 -3.38
N SER A 33 5.41 -16.01 -4.35
CA SER A 33 5.85 -16.24 -5.73
C SER A 33 6.36 -14.94 -6.39
N ASP A 34 7.24 -15.03 -7.39
CA ASP A 34 7.80 -13.86 -8.09
C ASP A 34 6.72 -12.91 -8.62
N LEU A 35 5.66 -13.48 -9.21
CA LEU A 35 4.51 -12.72 -9.71
C LEU A 35 3.69 -12.10 -8.56
N GLY A 36 3.58 -12.80 -7.43
CA GLY A 36 2.98 -12.30 -6.20
C GLY A 36 3.74 -11.08 -5.66
N GLN A 37 5.06 -11.19 -5.53
CA GLN A 37 5.92 -10.10 -5.08
C GLN A 37 5.78 -8.85 -5.96
N LEU A 38 5.78 -9.02 -7.28
CA LEU A 38 5.58 -7.92 -8.22
C LEU A 38 4.19 -7.27 -8.05
N SER A 39 3.15 -8.09 -7.83
CA SER A 39 1.77 -7.61 -7.64
C SER A 39 1.61 -6.83 -6.33
N PHE A 40 2.18 -7.33 -5.23
CA PHE A 40 2.18 -6.62 -3.93
C PHE A 40 2.98 -5.32 -3.99
N ARG A 41 4.19 -5.33 -4.55
CA ARG A 41 4.97 -4.09 -4.74
C ARG A 41 4.22 -3.06 -5.58
N SER A 42 3.62 -3.48 -6.69
CA SER A 42 2.81 -2.59 -7.52
C SER A 42 1.55 -2.06 -6.81
N TYR A 43 0.96 -2.86 -5.92
CA TYR A 43 -0.15 -2.42 -5.09
C TYR A 43 0.30 -1.39 -4.05
N TRP A 44 1.31 -1.72 -3.24
CA TRP A 44 1.83 -0.83 -2.20
C TRP A 44 2.32 0.49 -2.77
N THR A 45 3.11 0.47 -3.85
CA THR A 45 3.57 1.70 -4.51
C THR A 45 2.39 2.62 -4.85
N GLN A 46 1.30 2.08 -5.41
CA GLN A 46 0.14 2.89 -5.74
C GLN A 46 -0.54 3.47 -4.51
N ILE A 47 -0.76 2.67 -3.46
CA ILE A 47 -1.41 3.11 -2.23
C ILE A 47 -0.57 4.18 -1.51
N LEU A 48 0.74 3.96 -1.40
CA LEU A 48 1.65 4.88 -0.73
C LEU A 48 1.76 6.21 -1.46
N LEU A 49 1.89 6.19 -2.79
CA LEU A 49 1.91 7.42 -3.58
C LEU A 49 0.60 8.20 -3.49
N GLN A 50 -0.55 7.50 -3.49
CA GLN A 50 -1.86 8.13 -3.27
C GLN A 50 -1.96 8.76 -1.87
N ALA A 51 -1.51 8.06 -0.83
CA ALA A 51 -1.50 8.57 0.54
C ALA A 51 -0.61 9.82 0.68
N LEU A 52 0.61 9.79 0.11
CA LEU A 52 1.55 10.91 0.13
C LEU A 52 1.06 12.11 -0.70
N SER A 53 0.37 11.88 -1.81
CA SER A 53 -0.19 12.96 -2.65
C SER A 53 -1.41 13.63 -2.01
N ALA A 54 -2.26 12.84 -1.33
CA ALA A 54 -3.46 13.34 -0.67
C ALA A 54 -3.15 14.19 0.58
N HIS A 55 -2.05 13.91 1.28
CA HIS A 55 -1.71 14.62 2.52
C HIS A 55 -0.73 15.76 2.28
N ARG A 56 -1.16 16.98 2.61
CA ARG A 56 -0.32 18.18 2.57
C ARG A 56 0.29 18.41 3.97
N GLY A 57 1.29 17.61 4.34
CA GLY A 57 1.95 17.75 5.63
C GLY A 57 2.96 16.64 5.92
N ASN A 58 3.54 16.70 7.13
CA ASN A 58 4.39 15.62 7.63
C ASN A 58 3.52 14.42 7.95
N LEU A 59 3.80 13.30 7.30
CA LEU A 59 3.07 12.06 7.49
C LEU A 59 4.07 10.99 7.96
N SER A 60 3.80 10.38 9.11
CA SER A 60 4.70 9.38 9.68
C SER A 60 4.44 8.00 9.07
N ILE A 61 5.39 7.08 9.18
CA ILE A 61 5.18 5.68 8.77
C ILE A 61 4.02 5.04 9.55
N GLY A 62 3.85 5.41 10.82
CA GLY A 62 2.75 4.92 11.66
C GLY A 62 1.38 5.38 11.15
N ASP A 63 1.28 6.63 10.68
CA ASP A 63 0.06 7.15 10.07
C ASP A 63 -0.29 6.39 8.80
N ILE A 64 0.70 6.16 7.92
CA ILE A 64 0.51 5.34 6.71
C ILE A 64 0.01 3.94 7.08
N SER A 65 0.64 3.31 8.06
CA SER A 65 0.29 1.94 8.48
C SER A 65 -1.14 1.87 8.99
N SER A 66 -1.55 2.84 9.81
CA SER A 66 -2.91 2.92 10.37
C SER A 66 -3.96 3.16 9.28
N MET A 67 -3.65 3.99 8.28
CA MET A 67 -4.58 4.32 7.19
C MET A 67 -4.71 3.22 6.14
N THR A 68 -3.64 2.46 5.90
CA THR A 68 -3.56 1.52 4.77
C THR A 68 -3.60 0.04 5.21
N ALA A 69 -3.51 -0.22 6.52
CA ALA A 69 -3.31 -1.53 7.12
C ALA A 69 -2.05 -2.28 6.62
N ILE A 70 -1.12 -1.60 5.95
CA ILE A 70 0.16 -2.17 5.51
C ILE A 70 1.14 -2.15 6.69
N LYS A 71 1.89 -3.23 6.90
CA LYS A 71 2.96 -3.26 7.91
C LYS A 71 4.03 -2.20 7.64
N THR A 72 4.59 -1.64 8.70
CA THR A 72 5.65 -0.62 8.63
C THR A 72 6.87 -1.08 7.83
N GLU A 73 7.27 -2.34 7.93
CA GLU A 73 8.37 -2.95 7.16
C GLU A 73 8.11 -2.91 5.64
N ASP A 74 6.89 -3.21 5.22
CA ASP A 74 6.49 -3.19 3.81
C ASP A 74 6.40 -1.75 3.29
N ILE A 75 5.97 -0.81 4.13
CA ILE A 75 5.97 0.63 3.84
C ILE A 75 7.41 1.13 3.64
N ILE A 76 8.29 0.85 4.60
CA ILE A 76 9.70 1.28 4.56
C ILE A 76 10.38 0.72 3.33
N SER A 77 10.30 -0.60 3.08
CA SER A 77 10.95 -1.23 1.94
C SER A 77 10.43 -0.70 0.60
N THR A 78 9.13 -0.42 0.50
CA THR A 78 8.54 0.16 -0.71
C THR A 78 8.99 1.61 -0.91
N LEU A 79 8.93 2.46 0.11
CA LEU A 79 9.40 3.85 0.01
C LEU A 79 10.91 3.94 -0.24
N GLN A 80 11.70 3.02 0.31
CA GLN A 80 13.13 2.90 0.01
C GLN A 80 13.37 2.59 -1.47
N SER A 81 12.60 1.65 -2.04
CA SER A 81 12.71 1.32 -3.48
C SER A 81 12.36 2.48 -4.40
N LEU A 82 11.55 3.43 -3.91
CA LEU A 82 11.17 4.65 -4.63
C LEU A 82 12.08 5.85 -4.32
N ASN A 83 13.11 5.68 -3.46
CA ASN A 83 13.95 6.78 -2.95
C ASN A 83 13.16 7.91 -2.26
N LEU A 84 12.03 7.57 -1.63
CA LEU A 84 11.11 8.51 -0.97
C LEU A 84 11.32 8.61 0.54
N ILE A 85 12.28 7.87 1.09
CA ILE A 85 12.55 7.83 2.52
C ILE A 85 14.04 7.83 2.77
N LYS A 86 14.46 8.51 3.84
CA LYS A 86 15.85 8.56 4.30
C LYS A 86 15.94 7.99 5.70
N PHE A 87 17.06 7.35 6.00
CA PHE A 87 17.38 6.92 7.36
C PHE A 87 18.30 7.95 8.00
N TRP A 88 17.85 8.56 9.10
CA TRP A 88 18.55 9.63 9.80
C TRP A 88 18.49 9.39 11.31
N LYS A 89 19.66 9.33 11.96
CA LYS A 89 19.80 9.14 13.43
C LYS A 89 18.96 7.99 14.00
N GLY A 90 18.91 6.84 13.32
CA GLY A 90 18.13 5.70 13.77
C GLY A 90 16.64 5.74 13.41
N GLN A 91 16.18 6.79 12.72
CA GLN A 91 14.78 6.95 12.33
C GLN A 91 14.61 7.05 10.81
N HIS A 92 13.49 6.52 10.34
CA HIS A 92 13.08 6.68 8.95
C HIS A 92 12.26 7.96 8.80
N VAL A 93 12.72 8.88 7.95
CA VAL A 93 12.11 10.18 7.69
C VAL A 93 11.66 10.26 6.25
N ILE A 94 10.36 10.52 6.05
CA ILE A 94 9.77 10.80 4.74
C ILE A 94 9.97 12.29 4.47
N SER A 95 10.84 12.61 3.51
CA SER A 95 11.15 13.98 3.12
C SER A 95 11.11 14.09 1.61
N VAL A 96 9.90 14.22 1.07
CA VAL A 96 9.64 14.20 -0.37
C VAL A 96 8.85 15.44 -0.75
N SER A 97 9.23 16.08 -1.85
CA SER A 97 8.43 17.18 -2.41
C SER A 97 7.21 16.63 -3.17
N PRO A 98 6.07 17.34 -3.18
CA PRO A 98 4.88 16.92 -3.94
C PRO A 98 5.19 16.64 -5.41
N LYS A 99 6.13 17.38 -6.02
CA LYS A 99 6.56 17.17 -7.41
C LYS A 99 7.11 15.77 -7.67
N ILE A 100 7.95 15.26 -6.76
CA ILE A 100 8.53 13.92 -6.89
C ILE A 100 7.43 12.86 -6.75
N VAL A 101 6.48 13.05 -5.84
CA VAL A 101 5.32 12.15 -5.70
C VAL A 101 4.50 12.13 -6.99
N ASP A 102 4.24 13.29 -7.60
CA ASP A 102 3.49 13.41 -8.84
C ASP A 102 4.21 12.76 -10.04
N GLU A 103 5.53 12.89 -10.12
CA GLU A 103 6.36 12.17 -11.12
C GLU A 103 6.23 10.66 -10.98
N HIS A 104 6.32 10.15 -9.74
CA HIS A 104 6.10 8.73 -9.47
C HIS A 104 4.66 8.30 -9.76
N LEU A 105 3.66 9.13 -9.48
CA LEU A 105 2.26 8.84 -9.82
C LEU A 105 2.05 8.75 -11.33
N ARG A 106 2.70 9.61 -12.12
CA ARG A 106 2.64 9.52 -13.59
C ARG A 106 3.33 8.27 -14.11
N ALA A 107 4.48 7.91 -13.54
CA ALA A 107 5.22 6.71 -13.94
C ALA A 107 4.52 5.39 -13.54
N ASN A 108 3.82 5.38 -12.40
CA ASN A 108 3.19 4.20 -11.82
C ASN A 108 1.66 4.17 -11.96
N GLY A 109 1.06 5.20 -12.57
CA GLY A 109 -0.37 5.46 -12.67
C GLY A 109 -1.12 4.58 -13.67
N ARG A 110 -0.76 3.30 -13.79
CA ARG A 110 -1.57 2.36 -14.56
C ARG A 110 -2.90 2.15 -13.84
N SER A 111 -3.99 2.52 -14.49
CA SER A 111 -5.35 2.24 -14.04
C SER A 111 -5.49 0.75 -13.73
N SER A 112 -5.72 0.44 -12.46
CA SER A 112 -5.90 -0.92 -11.96
C SER A 112 -7.29 -1.05 -11.35
N LEU A 113 -7.89 -2.23 -11.48
CA LEU A 113 -9.15 -2.55 -10.83
C LEU A 113 -8.98 -2.39 -9.31
N ARG A 114 -9.84 -1.57 -8.70
CA ARG A 114 -9.89 -1.34 -7.25
C ARG A 114 -11.20 -1.91 -6.69
N CYS A 115 -11.13 -2.39 -5.47
CA CYS A 115 -12.30 -2.80 -4.72
C CYS A 115 -13.03 -1.53 -4.24
N ASN A 116 -14.33 -1.41 -4.52
CA ASN A 116 -15.14 -0.33 -3.94
C ASN A 116 -15.56 -0.76 -2.52
N PRO A 117 -15.10 -0.06 -1.46
CA PRO A 117 -15.44 -0.44 -0.08
C PRO A 117 -16.94 -0.42 0.20
N GLN A 118 -17.74 0.38 -0.53
CA GLN A 118 -19.19 0.46 -0.33
C GLN A 118 -19.93 -0.82 -0.75
N HIS A 119 -19.36 -1.62 -1.66
CA HIS A 119 -19.96 -2.87 -2.13
C HIS A 119 -19.41 -4.11 -1.43
N LEU A 120 -18.44 -3.95 -0.53
CA LEU A 120 -17.94 -5.07 0.27
C LEU A 120 -18.89 -5.25 1.47
N THR A 121 -19.84 -6.17 1.38
CA THR A 121 -20.69 -6.57 2.51
C THR A 121 -20.00 -7.68 3.29
N TRP A 122 -19.20 -7.31 4.28
CA TRP A 122 -18.47 -8.25 5.13
C TRP A 122 -18.29 -7.66 6.53
N GLN A 123 -18.53 -8.48 7.55
CA GLN A 123 -18.33 -8.14 8.96
C GLN A 123 -17.35 -9.14 9.59
N PRO A 124 -16.47 -8.69 10.50
CA PRO A 124 -15.54 -9.58 11.18
C PRO A 124 -16.31 -10.60 12.03
N PRO A 125 -15.83 -11.86 12.10
CA PRO A 125 -16.39 -12.84 13.01
C PRO A 125 -16.25 -12.34 14.47
N PRO A 126 -17.18 -12.73 15.36
CA PRO A 126 -17.07 -12.43 16.78
C PRO A 126 -15.71 -12.90 17.30
N GLN A 127 -15.01 -12.03 18.04
CA GLN A 127 -13.80 -12.43 18.74
C GLN A 127 -14.19 -13.47 19.80
N GLN A 128 -13.63 -14.68 19.70
CA GLN A 128 -13.77 -15.75 20.70
C GLN A 128 -12.99 -15.42 21.97
#